data_AF-A0A3D1U3V5-F1
#
_entry.id   AF-A0A3D1U3V5-F1
#
_cell.length_a   1.000
_cell.length_b   1.000
_cell.length_c   1.000
_cell.angle_alpha   90.00
_cell.angle_beta   90.00
_cell.angle_gamma   90.00
#
_symmetry.space_group_name_H-M   'P 1'
#
loop_
_entity.id
_entity.type
_entity.pdbx_description
1 polymer ?
#
loop_
_entity_poly.entity_id
_entity_poly.type
_entity_poly.pdbx_seq_one_letter_code
_entity_poly.pdbx_strand_id
1 'polypeptide(L)'
;IERIVPPAQRAPGGRDRTVTEIISDEFLTGIGPSVPVLAGDVIRVFTVASRVRNRILVTGDVWSPGNQGVTPGMRVSDALRIAGGVKPDVYLGEILITRTLPDSSRIQLRAGLRDTTGAVLNDLPLQEDDEIRVFSTSEFRPTWYVAINGAVRKSGQFPYREGMTIRDLVLLAGGLDQSAYLNEAEVARLPQNRTGGVTATTFRVPLDSSYIF
;
A
#
# COMPACT_ATOMS: atom_id res chain seq x y z
N ILE A 1 15.31 29.18 -23.13
CA ILE A 1 15.40 30.65 -22.99
C ILE A 1 14.22 31.26 -23.71
N GLU A 2 13.39 32.03 -23.02
CA GLU A 2 12.33 32.83 -23.64
C GLU A 2 12.83 34.27 -23.74
N ARG A 3 12.93 34.80 -24.96
CA ARG A 3 13.45 36.14 -25.23
C ARG A 3 12.37 37.03 -25.83
N ILE A 4 12.19 38.19 -25.21
CA ILE A 4 11.36 39.26 -25.76
C ILE A 4 12.14 39.93 -26.88
N VAL A 5 11.60 39.94 -28.10
CA VAL A 5 12.27 40.56 -29.24
C VAL A 5 12.34 42.09 -29.04
N PRO A 6 13.47 42.77 -29.30
CA PRO A 6 13.55 44.23 -29.21
C PRO A 6 12.54 44.93 -30.13
N PRO A 7 11.94 46.08 -29.75
CA PRO A 7 10.89 46.75 -30.53
C PRO A 7 11.23 46.98 -32.01
N ALA A 8 12.48 47.30 -32.32
CA ALA A 8 12.96 47.54 -33.68
C ALA A 8 12.97 46.30 -34.59
N GLN A 9 12.86 45.10 -34.01
CA GLN A 9 12.91 43.81 -34.70
C GLN A 9 11.56 43.06 -34.62
N ARG A 10 10.51 43.68 -34.08
CA ARG A 10 9.17 43.07 -33.97
C ARG A 10 8.40 43.23 -35.26
N ALA A 11 7.59 42.23 -35.59
CA ALA A 11 6.54 42.34 -36.59
C ALA A 11 5.48 43.39 -36.15
N PRO A 12 4.74 43.99 -37.10
CA PRO A 12 3.67 44.96 -36.79
C PRO A 12 2.64 44.33 -35.84
N GLY A 13 2.51 44.88 -34.62
CA GLY A 13 1.68 44.30 -33.55
C GLY A 13 2.42 44.07 -32.23
N GLY A 14 3.76 44.13 -32.24
CA GLY A 14 4.56 44.47 -31.05
C GLY A 14 4.69 43.41 -29.95
N ARG A 15 4.32 42.15 -30.19
CA ARG A 15 4.36 41.06 -29.19
C ARG A 15 5.09 39.80 -29.66
N ASP A 16 6.31 39.96 -30.19
CA ASP A 16 7.12 38.81 -30.60
C ASP A 16 7.97 38.27 -29.45
N ARG A 17 7.85 36.97 -29.22
CA ARG A 17 8.67 36.18 -28.29
C ARG A 17 9.36 35.07 -29.07
N THR A 18 10.62 34.81 -28.74
CA THR A 18 11.38 33.67 -29.27
C THR A 18 11.66 32.70 -28.15
N VAL A 19 11.46 31.40 -28.40
CA VAL A 19 11.80 30.33 -27.47
C VAL A 19 12.99 29.58 -28.06
N THR A 20 14.13 29.69 -27.40
CA THR A 20 15.34 28.92 -27.74
C THR A 20 15.48 27.80 -26.74
N GLU A 21 15.31 26.57 -27.19
CA GLU A 21 15.63 25.39 -26.40
C GLU A 21 17.11 25.04 -26.61
N ILE A 22 17.84 24.84 -25.51
CA ILE A 22 19.24 24.43 -25.57
C ILE A 22 19.29 22.99 -25.05
N ILE A 23 19.39 22.06 -25.98
CA ILE A 23 19.61 20.64 -25.71
C ILE A 23 21.03 20.38 -26.20
N SER A 24 22.02 20.29 -25.30
CA SER A 24 23.38 19.94 -25.71
C SER A 24 23.89 18.75 -24.90
N ASP A 25 24.51 17.80 -25.60
CA ASP A 25 25.21 16.67 -24.97
C ASP A 25 26.44 17.12 -24.20
N GLU A 26 26.93 18.35 -24.45
CA GLU A 26 28.08 18.94 -23.76
C GLU A 26 27.77 19.19 -22.27
N PHE A 27 26.51 19.47 -21.92
CA PHE A 27 26.09 19.56 -20.52
C PHE A 27 26.34 18.26 -19.73
N LEU A 28 26.47 17.10 -20.39
CA LEU A 28 26.82 15.82 -19.76
C LEU A 28 28.30 15.77 -19.32
N THR A 29 29.15 16.59 -19.92
CA THR A 29 30.59 16.68 -19.62
C THR A 29 30.92 17.77 -18.59
N GLY A 30 29.90 18.47 -18.07
CA GLY A 30 30.04 19.56 -17.10
C GLY A 30 30.40 20.91 -17.72
N ILE A 31 30.47 21.00 -19.05
CA ILE A 31 30.77 22.23 -19.79
C ILE A 31 29.57 22.54 -20.69
N GLY A 32 28.85 23.63 -20.40
CA GLY A 32 27.73 24.07 -21.22
C GLY A 32 28.14 25.13 -22.25
N PRO A 33 27.41 25.27 -23.37
CA PRO A 33 27.62 26.35 -24.32
C PRO A 33 27.39 27.71 -23.66
N SER A 34 28.33 28.63 -23.88
CA SER A 34 28.21 30.02 -23.42
C SER A 34 27.27 30.80 -24.34
N VAL A 35 26.04 31.06 -23.88
CA VAL A 35 25.03 31.80 -24.66
C VAL A 35 24.88 33.23 -24.10
N PRO A 36 25.03 34.28 -24.92
CA PRO A 36 24.83 35.66 -24.48
C PRO A 36 23.35 35.91 -24.14
N VAL A 37 23.12 36.46 -22.95
CA VAL A 37 21.81 36.84 -22.43
C VAL A 37 21.52 38.31 -22.71
N LEU A 38 20.26 38.64 -22.99
CA LEU A 38 19.78 40.01 -23.19
C LEU A 38 18.83 40.43 -22.05
N ALA A 39 18.69 41.73 -21.85
CA ALA A 39 17.76 42.28 -20.86
C ALA A 39 16.31 41.85 -21.17
N GLY A 40 15.65 41.21 -20.19
CA GLY A 40 14.30 40.67 -20.34
C GLY A 40 14.23 39.20 -20.79
N ASP A 41 15.37 38.50 -20.93
CA ASP A 41 15.39 37.05 -21.12
C ASP A 41 14.87 36.32 -19.86
N VAL A 42 13.98 35.34 -20.06
CA VAL A 42 13.52 34.41 -19.02
C VAL A 42 14.16 33.05 -19.24
N ILE A 43 14.98 32.62 -18.28
CA ILE A 43 15.69 31.34 -18.33
C ILE A 43 14.97 30.37 -17.40
N ARG A 44 14.56 29.23 -17.93
CA ARG A 44 14.02 28.11 -17.14
C ARG A 44 14.99 26.95 -17.25
N VAL A 45 15.45 26.46 -16.10
CA VAL A 45 16.29 25.27 -16.00
C VAL A 45 15.40 24.14 -15.51
N PHE A 46 15.16 23.14 -16.36
CA PHE A 46 14.38 21.98 -15.97
C PHE A 46 15.25 21.02 -15.15
N THR A 47 14.73 20.53 -14.03
CA THR A 47 15.39 19.46 -13.29
C THR A 47 15.31 18.18 -14.10
N VAL A 48 16.44 17.49 -14.29
CA VAL A 48 16.38 16.07 -14.66
C VAL A 48 15.74 15.37 -13.47
N ALA A 49 14.63 14.66 -13.68
CA ALA A 49 14.05 13.84 -12.62
C ALA A 49 15.16 12.91 -12.11
N SER A 50 15.56 13.06 -10.84
CA SER A 50 16.57 12.20 -10.26
C SER A 50 15.96 10.80 -10.19
N ARG A 51 16.25 9.96 -11.18
CA ARG A 51 16.03 8.51 -11.06
C ARG A 51 16.87 8.07 -9.87
N VAL A 52 16.20 7.82 -8.75
CA VAL A 52 16.83 7.20 -7.59
C VAL A 52 17.14 5.78 -8.01
N ARG A 53 18.37 5.60 -8.49
CA ARG A 53 18.91 4.31 -8.91
C ARG A 53 19.41 3.53 -7.70
N ASN A 54 19.69 2.25 -7.90
CA ASN A 54 20.22 1.36 -6.87
C ASN A 54 19.32 1.27 -5.64
N ARG A 55 18.02 1.10 -5.85
CA ARG A 55 17.07 0.81 -4.78
C ARG A 55 16.25 -0.43 -5.07
N ILE A 56 15.68 -0.97 -4.02
CA ILE A 56 14.61 -1.98 -4.03
C ILE A 56 13.45 -1.45 -3.19
N LEU A 57 12.27 -2.02 -3.40
CA LEU A 57 11.10 -1.73 -2.59
C LEU A 57 10.73 -2.97 -1.77
N VAL A 58 10.70 -2.87 -0.45
CA VAL A 58 10.25 -3.95 0.44
C VAL A 58 8.89 -3.57 1.03
N THR A 59 7.89 -4.45 0.87
CA THR A 59 6.51 -4.19 1.30
C THR A 59 5.90 -5.37 2.04
N GLY A 60 4.81 -5.08 2.76
CA GLY A 60 4.00 -6.07 3.46
C GLY A 60 4.50 -6.36 4.87
N ASP A 61 4.61 -7.64 5.23
CA ASP A 61 4.71 -8.09 6.62
C ASP A 61 6.15 -8.08 7.20
N VAL A 62 6.75 -6.89 7.14
CA VAL A 62 8.08 -6.56 7.68
C VAL A 62 7.99 -5.40 8.66
N TRP A 63 8.98 -5.23 9.54
CA TRP A 63 8.97 -4.16 10.55
C TRP A 63 9.09 -2.76 9.95
N SER A 64 9.93 -2.59 8.93
CA SER A 64 10.21 -1.30 8.27
C SER A 64 10.07 -1.42 6.75
N PRO A 65 8.83 -1.37 6.22
CA PRO A 65 8.60 -1.38 4.78
C PRO A 65 9.03 -0.05 4.15
N GLY A 66 9.42 -0.09 2.88
CA GLY A 66 9.80 1.08 2.10
C GLY A 66 10.92 0.82 1.10
N ASN A 67 11.39 1.91 0.50
CA ASN A 67 12.55 1.87 -0.38
C ASN A 67 13.83 1.65 0.43
N GLN A 68 14.68 0.76 -0.04
CA GLN A 68 15.99 0.48 0.55
C GLN A 68 17.06 0.56 -0.53
N GLY A 69 18.27 0.99 -0.15
CA GLY A 69 19.40 0.94 -1.06
C GLY A 69 19.80 -0.51 -1.34
N VAL A 70 20.11 -0.83 -2.60
CA VAL A 70 20.63 -2.14 -2.99
C VAL A 70 22.08 -2.01 -3.43
N THR A 71 22.93 -2.91 -2.94
CA THR A 71 24.33 -3.02 -3.33
C THR A 71 24.56 -4.29 -4.16
N PRO A 72 25.56 -4.32 -5.06
CA PRO A 72 25.89 -5.53 -5.81
C PRO A 72 26.09 -6.74 -4.89
N GLY A 73 25.44 -7.85 -5.21
CA GLY A 73 25.52 -9.10 -4.44
C GLY A 73 24.55 -9.21 -3.25
N MET A 74 23.79 -8.15 -2.95
CA MET A 74 22.74 -8.18 -1.93
C MET A 74 21.65 -9.20 -2.28
N ARG A 75 21.12 -9.90 -1.27
CA ARG A 75 20.09 -10.93 -1.44
C ARG A 75 18.77 -10.58 -0.74
N VAL A 76 17.74 -11.39 -0.97
CA VAL A 76 16.42 -11.24 -0.32
C VAL A 76 16.58 -11.23 1.21
N SER A 77 17.39 -12.13 1.76
CA SER A 77 17.68 -12.19 3.20
C SER A 77 18.25 -10.88 3.75
N ASP A 78 19.15 -10.22 3.02
CA ASP A 78 19.72 -8.93 3.41
C ASP A 78 18.66 -7.83 3.41
N ALA A 79 17.79 -7.78 2.40
CA ALA A 79 16.71 -6.80 2.34
C ALA A 79 15.74 -6.96 3.51
N LEU A 80 15.37 -8.19 3.86
CA LEU A 80 14.52 -8.44 5.02
C LEU A 80 15.20 -8.03 6.32
N ARG A 81 16.50 -8.28 6.47
CA ARG A 81 17.27 -7.85 7.65
C ARG A 81 17.33 -6.33 7.76
N ILE A 82 17.55 -5.61 6.65
CA ILE A 82 17.52 -4.14 6.64
C ILE A 82 16.11 -3.60 6.92
N ALA A 83 15.06 -4.32 6.50
CA ALA A 83 13.68 -4.03 6.85
C ALA A 83 13.35 -4.29 8.35
N GLY A 84 14.35 -4.65 9.17
CA GLY A 84 14.16 -4.99 10.59
C GLY A 84 13.66 -6.42 10.84
N GLY A 85 13.63 -7.26 9.80
CA GLY A 85 13.09 -8.61 9.83
C GLY A 85 11.61 -8.69 9.46
N VAL A 86 11.10 -9.90 9.46
CA VAL A 86 9.67 -10.21 9.25
C VAL A 86 8.90 -10.13 10.57
N LYS A 87 7.60 -9.91 10.50
CA LYS A 87 6.74 -9.93 11.70
C LYS A 87 6.35 -11.36 12.09
N PRO A 88 5.89 -11.58 13.34
CA PRO A 88 5.52 -12.92 13.81
C PRO A 88 4.36 -13.58 13.05
N ASP A 89 3.47 -12.82 12.42
CA ASP A 89 2.32 -13.34 11.68
C ASP A 89 2.60 -13.55 10.18
N VAL A 90 3.87 -13.51 9.77
CA VAL A 90 4.29 -13.66 8.38
C VAL A 90 3.90 -15.01 7.76
N TYR A 91 3.48 -14.97 6.50
CA TYR A 91 3.23 -16.16 5.70
C TYR A 91 4.54 -16.79 5.24
N LEU A 92 4.80 -18.02 5.70
CA LEU A 92 6.06 -18.71 5.40
C LEU A 92 6.15 -19.28 3.98
N GLY A 93 5.02 -19.41 3.28
CA GLY A 93 4.95 -20.13 2.01
C GLY A 93 5.78 -19.45 0.91
N GLU A 94 5.43 -18.22 0.56
CA GLU A 94 6.10 -17.51 -0.53
C GLU A 94 6.28 -16.02 -0.26
N ILE A 95 7.44 -15.52 -0.64
CA ILE A 95 7.76 -14.12 -0.88
C ILE A 95 7.76 -13.93 -2.39
N LEU A 96 7.08 -12.88 -2.83
CA LEU A 96 7.01 -12.52 -4.24
C LEU A 96 8.00 -11.40 -4.54
N ILE A 97 8.89 -11.63 -5.50
CA ILE A 97 9.81 -10.62 -6.03
C ILE A 97 9.41 -10.31 -7.47
N THR A 98 8.93 -9.10 -7.70
CA THR A 98 8.65 -8.59 -9.05
C THR A 98 9.90 -7.90 -9.58
N ARG A 99 10.43 -8.40 -10.71
CA ARG A 99 11.63 -7.87 -11.35
C ARG A 99 11.30 -7.27 -12.70
N THR A 100 11.80 -6.07 -12.96
CA THR A 100 11.69 -5.42 -14.28
C THR A 100 12.93 -5.76 -15.11
N LEU A 101 12.72 -6.33 -16.30
CA LEU A 101 13.77 -6.69 -17.25
C LEU A 101 14.18 -5.49 -18.12
N PRO A 102 15.32 -5.56 -18.85
CA PRO A 102 15.79 -4.46 -19.70
C PRO A 102 14.81 -4.04 -20.81
N ASP A 103 13.95 -4.96 -21.25
CA ASP A 103 12.87 -4.69 -22.22
C ASP A 103 11.60 -4.11 -21.57
N SER A 104 11.68 -3.73 -20.29
CA SER A 104 10.58 -3.23 -19.46
C SER A 104 9.48 -4.26 -19.15
N SER A 105 9.64 -5.52 -19.53
CA SER A 105 8.73 -6.58 -19.09
C SER A 105 8.94 -6.89 -17.60
N ARG A 106 7.91 -7.38 -16.93
CA ARG A 106 7.96 -7.77 -15.50
C ARG A 106 7.86 -9.27 -15.37
N ILE A 107 8.75 -9.86 -14.58
CA ILE A 107 8.70 -11.27 -14.20
C ILE A 107 8.45 -11.43 -12.71
N GLN A 108 7.87 -12.57 -12.34
CA GLN A 108 7.61 -12.91 -10.95
C GLN A 108 8.55 -14.02 -10.51
N LEU A 109 9.44 -13.69 -9.58
CA LEU A 109 10.30 -14.64 -8.89
C LEU A 109 9.71 -14.95 -7.52
N ARG A 110 10.13 -16.09 -6.96
CA ARG A 110 9.63 -16.63 -5.69
C ARG A 110 10.79 -17.02 -4.80
N ALA A 111 10.72 -16.59 -3.55
CA ALA A 111 11.51 -17.11 -2.44
C ALA A 111 10.55 -17.60 -1.35
N GLY A 112 11.04 -18.28 -0.33
CA GLY A 112 10.23 -18.71 0.82
C GLY A 112 10.87 -18.31 2.13
N LEU A 113 10.15 -18.50 3.24
CA LEU A 113 10.71 -18.40 4.57
C LEU A 113 10.68 -19.79 5.22
N ARG A 114 11.79 -20.17 5.84
CA ARG A 114 11.87 -21.42 6.60
C ARG A 114 11.06 -21.32 7.90
N ASP A 115 11.13 -20.15 8.53
CA ASP A 115 10.55 -19.86 9.83
C ASP A 115 10.39 -18.34 10.01
N THR A 116 9.86 -17.94 11.16
CA THR A 116 9.63 -16.52 11.52
C THR A 116 10.92 -15.79 11.95
N THR A 117 12.09 -16.44 11.93
CA THR A 117 13.37 -15.77 12.22
C THR A 117 13.89 -14.96 11.04
N GLY A 118 13.27 -15.12 9.85
CA GLY A 118 13.70 -14.48 8.61
C GLY A 118 14.67 -15.31 7.78
N ALA A 119 14.86 -16.60 8.11
CA ALA A 119 15.68 -17.51 7.32
C ALA A 119 15.03 -17.77 5.94
N VAL A 120 15.61 -17.20 4.88
CA VAL A 120 15.08 -17.28 3.51
C VAL A 120 15.43 -18.62 2.85
N LEU A 121 14.44 -19.24 2.21
CA LEU A 121 14.58 -20.37 1.30
C LEU A 121 14.67 -19.84 -0.15
N ASN A 122 15.58 -20.40 -0.95
CA ASN A 122 15.88 -19.90 -2.30
C ASN A 122 16.25 -18.41 -2.28
N ASP A 123 17.31 -18.08 -1.55
CA ASP A 123 17.74 -16.69 -1.34
C ASP A 123 18.33 -16.08 -2.62
N LEU A 124 17.50 -15.39 -3.39
CA LEU A 124 17.85 -14.85 -4.70
C LEU A 124 18.72 -13.58 -4.59
N PRO A 125 19.67 -13.36 -5.51
CA PRO A 125 20.34 -12.07 -5.63
C PRO A 125 19.35 -11.01 -6.12
N LEU A 126 19.35 -9.85 -5.47
CA LEU A 126 18.51 -8.72 -5.80
C LEU A 126 19.14 -7.86 -6.89
N GLN A 127 18.27 -7.19 -7.64
CA GLN A 127 18.61 -6.24 -8.68
C GLN A 127 17.96 -4.90 -8.38
N GLU A 128 18.47 -3.87 -9.03
CA GLU A 128 17.85 -2.55 -9.01
C GLU A 128 16.38 -2.64 -9.45
N ASP A 129 15.53 -1.87 -8.77
CA ASP A 129 14.09 -1.77 -8.97
C ASP A 129 13.30 -3.09 -8.73
N ASP A 130 13.90 -4.07 -8.04
CA ASP A 130 13.12 -5.21 -7.54
C ASP A 130 12.10 -4.76 -6.48
N GLU A 131 10.87 -5.27 -6.61
CA GLU A 131 9.81 -5.09 -5.63
C GLU A 131 9.61 -6.41 -4.87
N ILE A 132 9.90 -6.41 -3.57
CA ILE A 132 9.77 -7.54 -2.67
C ILE A 132 8.48 -7.38 -1.87
N ARG A 133 7.59 -8.38 -1.96
CA ARG A 133 6.34 -8.43 -1.22
C ARG A 133 6.32 -9.63 -0.29
N VAL A 134 6.22 -9.33 1.00
CA VAL A 134 6.09 -10.30 2.08
C VAL A 134 4.64 -10.30 2.56
N PHE A 135 4.00 -11.46 2.62
CA PHE A 135 2.58 -11.54 3.00
C PHE A 135 2.44 -11.88 4.48
N SER A 136 1.38 -11.39 5.11
CA SER A 136 0.94 -11.91 6.41
C SER A 136 0.06 -13.15 6.23
N THR A 137 0.04 -14.04 7.22
CA THR A 137 -0.94 -15.13 7.26
C THR A 137 -2.37 -14.60 7.34
N SER A 138 -2.55 -13.44 7.97
CA SER A 138 -3.84 -12.76 8.13
C SER A 138 -4.46 -12.31 6.80
N GLU A 139 -3.64 -11.94 5.81
CA GLU A 139 -4.11 -11.59 4.45
C GLU A 139 -4.86 -12.73 3.76
N PHE A 140 -4.56 -13.99 4.11
CA PHE A 140 -5.20 -15.16 3.52
C PHE A 140 -6.32 -15.74 4.40
N ARG A 141 -6.53 -15.21 5.60
CA ARG A 141 -7.58 -15.70 6.49
C ARG A 141 -8.91 -15.02 6.14
N PRO A 142 -9.98 -15.80 5.90
CA PRO A 142 -11.31 -15.21 5.75
C PRO A 142 -11.69 -14.51 7.05
N THR A 143 -12.00 -13.22 6.95
CA THR A 143 -12.55 -12.47 8.08
C THR A 143 -14.04 -12.77 8.15
N TRP A 144 -14.46 -13.46 9.20
CA TRP A 144 -15.87 -13.67 9.49
C TRP A 144 -16.45 -12.41 10.12
N TYR A 145 -17.72 -12.14 9.88
CA TYR A 145 -18.42 -10.98 10.43
C TYR A 145 -19.70 -11.42 11.14
N VAL A 146 -20.09 -10.65 12.15
CA VAL A 146 -21.42 -10.69 12.75
C VAL A 146 -22.08 -9.33 12.52
N ALA A 147 -23.35 -9.33 12.14
CA ALA A 147 -24.12 -8.12 11.97
C ALA A 147 -25.04 -7.90 13.19
N ILE A 148 -25.15 -6.65 13.63
CA ILE A 148 -26.13 -6.23 14.64
C ILE A 148 -26.93 -5.06 14.09
N ASN A 149 -28.26 -5.14 14.21
CA ASN A 149 -29.22 -4.17 13.69
C ASN A 149 -30.34 -3.96 14.71
N GLY A 150 -31.19 -2.95 14.46
CA GLY A 150 -32.30 -2.58 15.35
C GLY A 150 -31.94 -1.46 16.30
N ALA A 151 -32.48 -1.50 17.52
CA ALA A 151 -32.33 -0.47 18.55
C ALA A 151 -30.95 -0.54 19.26
N VAL A 152 -29.89 -0.32 18.50
CA VAL A 152 -28.50 -0.19 18.97
C VAL A 152 -27.93 1.13 18.47
N ARG A 153 -26.97 1.70 19.21
CA ARG A 153 -26.40 3.01 18.86
C ARG A 153 -25.62 3.01 17.54
N LYS A 154 -24.94 1.90 17.23
CA LYS A 154 -24.18 1.71 16.00
C LYS A 154 -24.50 0.36 15.38
N SER A 155 -25.46 0.35 14.46
CA SER A 155 -25.75 -0.83 13.63
C SER A 155 -24.65 -1.06 12.60
N GLY A 156 -24.43 -2.31 12.22
CA GLY A 156 -23.49 -2.66 11.16
C GLY A 156 -22.87 -4.03 11.32
N GLN A 157 -21.81 -4.26 10.54
CA GLN A 157 -21.02 -5.48 10.60
C GLN A 157 -19.79 -5.26 11.47
N PHE A 158 -19.51 -6.25 12.31
CA PHE A 158 -18.35 -6.27 13.19
C PHE A 158 -17.53 -7.53 12.93
N PRO A 159 -16.18 -7.45 12.91
CA PRO A 159 -15.35 -8.63 12.77
C PRO A 159 -15.62 -9.63 13.89
N TYR A 160 -15.95 -10.86 13.51
CA TYR A 160 -16.13 -11.97 14.43
C TYR A 160 -14.78 -12.37 15.02
N ARG A 161 -14.76 -12.62 16.32
CA ARG A 161 -13.65 -13.23 17.02
C ARG A 161 -14.13 -14.49 17.73
N GLU A 162 -13.27 -15.49 17.81
CA GLU A 162 -13.58 -16.70 18.56
C GLU A 162 -13.86 -16.36 20.03
N GLY A 163 -14.93 -16.93 20.59
CA GLY A 163 -15.39 -16.63 21.95
C GLY A 163 -16.27 -15.38 22.09
N MET A 164 -16.50 -14.61 21.03
CA MET A 164 -17.33 -13.39 21.07
C MET A 164 -18.79 -13.70 21.44
N THR A 165 -19.33 -12.91 22.36
CA THR A 165 -20.72 -13.02 22.86
C THR A 165 -21.62 -11.92 22.29
N ILE A 166 -22.93 -12.05 22.47
CA ILE A 166 -23.90 -11.01 22.12
C ILE A 166 -23.62 -9.73 22.92
N ARG A 167 -23.18 -9.85 24.17
CA ARG A 167 -22.82 -8.71 25.02
C ARG A 167 -21.67 -7.92 24.41
N ASP A 168 -20.62 -8.60 23.95
CA ASP A 168 -19.48 -7.97 23.31
C ASP A 168 -19.91 -7.24 22.03
N LEU A 169 -20.82 -7.83 21.26
CA LEU A 169 -21.36 -7.20 20.06
C LEU A 169 -22.16 -5.93 20.39
N VAL A 170 -22.98 -5.95 21.43
CA VAL A 170 -23.73 -4.77 21.90
C VAL A 170 -22.78 -3.68 22.40
N LEU A 171 -21.71 -4.06 23.11
CA LEU A 171 -20.65 -3.13 23.53
C LEU A 171 -19.96 -2.47 22.35
N LEU A 172 -19.57 -3.24 21.34
CA LEU A 172 -18.97 -2.71 20.10
C LEU A 172 -19.93 -1.79 19.34
N ALA A 173 -21.24 -2.08 19.40
CA ALA A 173 -22.29 -1.22 18.88
C ALA A 173 -22.52 0.06 19.73
N GLY A 174 -21.77 0.26 20.81
CA GLY A 174 -21.89 1.42 21.69
C GLY A 174 -23.04 1.33 22.69
N GLY A 175 -23.60 0.13 22.90
CA GLY A 175 -24.76 -0.12 23.73
C GLY A 175 -26.08 -0.12 22.97
N LEU A 176 -27.13 -0.52 23.67
CA LEU A 176 -28.50 -0.46 23.19
C LEU A 176 -28.98 1.00 23.10
N ASP A 177 -29.92 1.26 22.21
CA ASP A 177 -30.65 2.53 22.19
C ASP A 177 -31.64 2.61 23.38
N GLN A 178 -32.06 3.82 23.77
CA GLN A 178 -33.05 4.01 24.83
C GLN A 178 -34.42 3.38 24.47
N SER A 179 -34.73 3.26 23.18
CA SER A 179 -35.97 2.63 22.71
C SER A 179 -35.86 1.10 22.58
N ALA A 180 -34.76 0.48 23.02
CA ALA A 180 -34.55 -0.95 22.84
C ALA A 180 -35.52 -1.79 23.68
N TYR A 181 -36.03 -2.85 23.06
CA TYR A 181 -36.81 -3.86 23.76
C TYR A 181 -35.87 -4.75 24.57
N LEU A 182 -35.93 -4.63 25.90
CA LEU A 182 -34.97 -5.27 26.81
C LEU A 182 -35.34 -6.70 27.22
N ASN A 183 -36.39 -7.31 26.67
CA ASN A 183 -36.78 -8.66 27.09
C ASN A 183 -35.98 -9.73 26.33
N GLU A 184 -35.78 -9.55 25.02
CA GLU A 184 -35.08 -10.53 24.18
C GLU A 184 -34.52 -9.91 22.90
N ALA A 185 -33.46 -10.53 22.38
CA ALA A 185 -32.91 -10.31 21.05
C ALA A 185 -33.11 -11.56 20.19
N GLU A 186 -33.32 -11.36 18.89
CA GLU A 186 -33.35 -12.45 17.91
C GLU A 186 -31.97 -12.65 17.30
N VAL A 187 -31.52 -13.91 17.23
CA VAL A 187 -30.24 -14.30 16.63
C VAL A 187 -30.51 -15.25 15.47
N ALA A 188 -30.10 -14.85 14.28
CA ALA A 188 -30.07 -15.70 13.09
C ALA A 188 -28.64 -16.22 12.86
N ARG A 189 -28.46 -17.54 12.87
CA ARG A 189 -27.16 -18.22 12.72
C ARG A 189 -27.15 -19.12 11.48
N LEU A 190 -26.14 -18.94 10.64
CA LEU A 190 -25.90 -19.84 9.50
C LEU A 190 -25.52 -21.25 10.03
N PRO A 191 -26.17 -22.33 9.57
CA PRO A 191 -25.80 -23.68 9.95
C PRO A 191 -24.44 -24.07 9.34
N GLN A 192 -23.63 -24.81 10.09
CA GLN A 192 -22.32 -25.31 9.61
C GLN A 192 -22.47 -26.28 8.43
N ASN A 193 -23.55 -27.05 8.42
CA ASN A 193 -23.90 -27.93 7.31
C ASN A 193 -25.13 -27.37 6.58
N ARG A 194 -24.95 -26.97 5.31
CA ARG A 194 -26.02 -26.43 4.46
C ARG A 194 -26.76 -27.51 3.66
N THR A 195 -26.41 -28.78 3.85
CA THR A 195 -27.07 -29.91 3.20
C THR A 195 -28.52 -29.97 3.69
N GLY A 196 -29.47 -29.61 2.81
CA GLY A 196 -30.90 -29.53 3.15
C GLY A 196 -31.57 -28.18 2.86
N GLY A 197 -30.84 -27.18 2.36
CA GLY A 197 -31.44 -25.90 1.93
C GLY A 197 -31.83 -24.96 3.07
N VAL A 198 -31.44 -25.26 4.31
CA VAL A 198 -31.63 -24.35 5.46
C VAL A 198 -30.66 -23.18 5.36
N THR A 199 -31.20 -21.96 5.19
CA THR A 199 -30.39 -20.74 5.06
C THR A 199 -29.91 -20.22 6.41
N ALA A 200 -30.74 -20.28 7.46
CA ALA A 200 -30.40 -19.85 8.82
C ALA A 200 -31.25 -20.58 9.87
N THR A 201 -30.71 -20.69 11.08
CA THR A 201 -31.41 -21.09 12.30
C THR A 201 -31.63 -19.86 13.18
N THR A 202 -32.86 -19.64 13.61
CA THR A 202 -33.21 -18.49 14.44
C THR A 202 -33.56 -18.93 15.85
N PHE A 203 -33.02 -18.23 16.85
CA PHE A 203 -33.37 -18.41 18.24
C PHE A 203 -33.38 -17.06 18.97
N ARG A 204 -34.13 -16.98 20.07
CA ARG A 204 -34.22 -15.77 20.89
C ARG A 204 -33.34 -15.90 22.13
N VAL A 205 -32.72 -14.80 22.52
CA VAL A 205 -31.86 -14.71 23.69
C VAL A 205 -32.41 -13.63 24.61
N PRO A 206 -32.69 -13.94 25.89
CA PRO A 206 -33.11 -12.94 26.85
C PRO A 206 -32.06 -11.82 26.96
N LEU A 207 -32.52 -10.58 26.95
CA LEU A 207 -31.70 -9.45 27.35
C LEU A 207 -32.01 -9.19 28.83
N ASP A 208 -30.98 -8.90 29.61
CA ASP A 208 -31.13 -8.55 31.02
C ASP A 208 -30.44 -7.20 31.30
N SER A 209 -30.48 -6.76 32.55
CA SER A 209 -29.89 -5.49 32.99
C SER A 209 -28.40 -5.38 32.68
N SER A 210 -27.72 -6.51 32.43
CA SER A 210 -26.31 -6.53 32.13
C SER A 210 -26.00 -5.95 30.74
N TYR A 211 -26.97 -5.78 29.85
CA TYR A 211 -26.81 -5.18 28.51
C TYR A 211 -26.96 -3.65 28.49
N ILE A 212 -27.15 -3.04 29.67
CA ILE A 212 -27.25 -1.58 29.84
C ILE A 212 -25.89 -1.06 30.32
N PHE A 213 -25.31 -0.11 29.59
CA PHE A 213 -23.99 0.47 29.81
C PHE A 213 -24.05 1.98 29.98
#